data_AF-B1M748-F1
#
_entry.id   AF-B1M748-F1
#
_cell.length_a   1.000
_cell.length_b   1.000
_cell.length_c   1.000
_cell.angle_alpha   90.00
_cell.angle_beta   90.00
_cell.angle_gamma   90.00
#
_symmetry.space_group_name_H-M   'P 1'
#
loop_
_entity.id
_entity.type
_entity.pdbx_description
1 polymer ?
#
loop_
_entity_poly.entity_id
_entity_poly.type
_entity_poly.pdbx_seq_one_letter_code
_entity_poly.pdbx_strand_id
1 'polypeptide(L)'
;MLERRNTPRLRTYLGAKISFDASYCVVDCLVRDLSQNGAKLVLSETAILPGYFDLIVPKKGWTLRAELVWRGTDRIGVAFLSNGSF
;
A
#
# COMPACT_ATOMS: atom_id res chain seq x y z
N MET A 1 6.97 -8.31 33.28
CA MET A 1 6.67 -9.35 32.29
C MET A 1 6.73 -8.67 30.93
N LEU A 2 7.80 -8.92 30.14
CA LEU A 2 8.12 -8.12 28.94
C LEU A 2 7.05 -8.28 27.85
N GLU A 3 6.35 -7.18 27.56
CA GLU A 3 5.47 -7.02 26.40
C GLU A 3 6.30 -7.14 25.11
N ARG A 4 6.26 -8.32 24.52
CA ARG A 4 6.98 -8.65 23.29
C ARG A 4 6.20 -8.14 22.08
N ARG A 5 6.64 -6.97 21.57
CA ARG A 5 6.53 -6.50 20.16
C ARG A 5 5.11 -6.12 19.68
N ASN A 6 4.88 -5.22 18.74
CA ASN A 6 5.60 -4.13 18.08
C ASN A 6 4.55 -3.59 17.08
N THR A 7 4.33 -2.28 17.05
CA THR A 7 3.42 -1.52 16.16
C THR A 7 1.89 -1.78 16.28
N PRO A 8 1.07 -0.76 16.59
CA PRO A 8 -0.39 -0.89 16.50
C PRO A 8 -0.77 -1.07 15.03
N ARG A 9 -1.24 -2.27 14.66
CA ARG A 9 -1.90 -2.50 13.37
C ARG A 9 -3.24 -1.76 13.39
N LEU A 10 -3.20 -0.47 13.03
CA LEU A 10 -4.39 0.34 12.82
C LEU A 10 -5.19 -0.32 11.69
N ARG A 11 -6.25 -1.06 12.05
CA ARG A 11 -7.35 -1.42 11.14
C ARG A 11 -8.07 -0.14 10.77
N THR A 12 -7.46 0.68 9.94
CA THR A 12 -8.09 1.85 9.34
C THR A 12 -8.29 1.51 7.89
N TYR A 13 -9.53 1.59 7.42
CA TYR A 13 -9.82 1.72 6.00
C TYR A 13 -9.22 3.05 5.53
N LEU A 14 -7.92 3.03 5.25
CA LEU A 14 -7.22 4.18 4.70
C LEU A 14 -7.48 4.14 3.20
N GLY A 15 -8.28 5.09 2.74
CA GLY A 15 -8.31 5.42 1.32
C GLY A 15 -6.89 5.75 0.89
N ALA A 16 -6.37 4.96 -0.04
CA ALA A 16 -5.10 5.18 -0.69
C ALA A 16 -5.34 5.18 -2.20
N LYS A 17 -4.41 5.78 -2.92
CA LYS A 17 -4.45 5.88 -4.37
C LYS A 17 -3.18 5.28 -4.91
N ILE A 18 -3.32 4.40 -5.89
CA ILE A 18 -2.18 3.84 -6.60
C ILE A 18 -2.02 4.65 -7.87
N SER A 19 -0.91 5.37 -8.01
CA SER A 19 -0.55 6.06 -9.24
C SER A 19 0.54 5.30 -9.98
N PHE A 20 0.34 5.06 -11.26
CA PHE A 20 1.31 4.44 -12.15
C PHE A 20 1.20 5.03 -13.55
N ASP A 21 2.15 4.70 -14.43
CA ASP A 21 2.22 5.24 -15.80
C ASP A 21 2.35 6.78 -15.81
N ALA A 22 3.47 7.29 -15.28
CA ALA A 22 3.76 8.72 -15.18
C ALA A 22 2.65 9.57 -14.49
N SER A 23 1.92 8.98 -13.54
CA SER A 23 0.77 9.59 -12.84
C SER A 23 -0.49 9.76 -13.68
N TYR A 24 -0.57 9.11 -14.84
CA TYR A 24 -1.76 9.17 -15.71
C TYR A 24 -2.86 8.20 -15.25
N CYS A 25 -2.47 7.04 -14.71
CA CYS A 25 -3.39 6.07 -14.12
C CYS A 25 -3.42 6.21 -12.60
N VAL A 26 -4.58 6.54 -12.05
CA VAL A 26 -4.83 6.59 -10.60
C VAL A 26 -5.96 5.63 -10.26
N VAL A 27 -5.69 4.69 -9.36
CA VAL A 27 -6.65 3.68 -8.90
C VAL A 27 -6.89 3.87 -7.42
N ASP A 28 -8.16 4.04 -7.03
CA ASP A 28 -8.55 4.08 -5.63
C ASP A 28 -8.47 2.67 -5.01
N CYS A 29 -7.81 2.59 -3.86
CA CYS A 29 -7.59 1.35 -3.13
C CYS A 29 -7.74 1.59 -1.63
N LEU A 30 -7.93 0.49 -0.89
CA LEU A 30 -8.03 0.52 0.56
C LEU A 30 -6.85 -0.20 1.18
N VAL A 31 -6.08 0.51 2.01
CA VAL A 31 -5.01 -0.13 2.80
C VAL A 31 -5.68 -0.89 3.95
N ARG A 32 -5.50 -2.21 3.96
CA ARG A 32 -6.06 -3.08 5.00
C ARG A 32 -5.05 -3.39 6.10
N ASP A 33 -3.79 -3.56 5.70
CA ASP A 33 -2.66 -3.77 6.61
C ASP A 33 -1.48 -2.97 6.08
N LEU A 34 -0.83 -2.21 6.96
CA LEU A 34 0.34 -1.40 6.65
C LEU A 34 1.45 -1.82 7.61
N SER A 35 2.59 -2.17 7.04
CA SER A 35 3.81 -2.55 7.75
C SER A 35 4.97 -1.66 7.28
N GLN A 36 6.08 -1.66 7.99
CA GLN A 36 7.24 -0.82 7.63
C GLN A 36 7.85 -1.22 6.27
N ASN A 37 7.75 -2.49 5.88
CA ASN A 37 8.32 -3.04 4.65
C ASN A 37 7.28 -3.30 3.54
N GLY A 38 6.00 -3.05 3.78
CA GLY A 38 4.97 -3.34 2.78
C GLY A 38 3.54 -3.08 3.25
N ALA A 39 2.59 -3.34 2.37
CA ALA A 39 1.17 -3.18 2.65
C ALA A 39 0.32 -4.25 1.97
N LYS A 40 -0.84 -4.52 2.57
CA LYS A 40 -1.93 -5.26 1.94
C LYS A 40 -2.99 -4.26 1.51
N LEU A 41 -3.24 -4.19 0.21
CA LEU A 41 -4.25 -3.33 -0.38
C LEU A 41 -5.44 -4.17 -0.85
N VAL A 42 -6.61 -3.59 -0.77
CA VAL A 42 -7.87 -4.13 -1.31
C VAL A 42 -8.29 -3.20 -2.43
N LEU A 43 -8.58 -3.77 -3.59
CA LEU A 43 -8.99 -3.03 -4.78
C LEU A 43 -10.46 -3.34 -5.02
N SER A 44 -11.30 -2.31 -5.11
CA SER A 44 -12.72 -2.49 -5.43
C SER A 44 -12.95 -2.94 -6.87
N GLU A 45 -12.00 -2.67 -7.75
CA GLU A 45 -12.00 -3.07 -9.16
C GLU A 45 -10.79 -3.95 -9.46
N THR A 46 -10.96 -4.89 -10.39
CA THR A 46 -9.87 -5.71 -10.96
C THR A 46 -8.99 -4.87 -11.88
N ALA A 47 -8.37 -3.83 -11.33
CA ALA A 47 -7.39 -3.01 -12.02
C ALA A 47 -6.14 -3.84 -12.28
N ILE A 48 -5.66 -3.82 -13.52
CA ILE A 48 -4.39 -4.44 -13.89
C ILE A 48 -3.28 -3.48 -13.46
N LEU A 49 -2.66 -3.78 -12.32
CA LEU A 49 -1.56 -3.00 -11.79
C LEU A 49 -0.22 -3.48 -12.36
N PRO A 50 0.70 -2.56 -12.69
CA PRO A 50 2.07 -2.92 -13.04
C PRO A 50 2.81 -3.49 -11.82
N GLY A 51 3.97 -4.12 -12.07
CA GLY A 51 4.84 -4.63 -11.02
C GLY A 51 5.35 -3.55 -10.06
N TYR A 52 5.38 -2.28 -10.49
CA TYR A 52 5.86 -1.14 -9.70
C TYR A 52 4.92 0.05 -9.82
N PHE A 53 4.59 0.67 -8.70
CA PHE A 53 3.71 1.83 -8.66
C PHE A 53 3.95 2.67 -7.41
N ASP A 54 3.38 3.87 -7.38
CA ASP A 54 3.43 4.77 -6.23
C ASP A 54 2.12 4.67 -5.45
N LEU A 55 2.23 4.34 -4.16
CA LEU A 55 1.12 4.30 -3.22
C LEU A 55 1.01 5.62 -2.49
N ILE A 56 -0.05 6.36 -2.77
CA ILE A 56 -0.38 7.64 -2.15
C ILE A 56 -1.39 7.41 -1.03
N VAL A 57 -1.04 7.76 0.20
CA VAL A 57 -1.93 7.70 1.37
C VAL A 57 -2.27 9.13 1.79
N PRO A 58 -3.32 9.75 1.22
CA PRO A 58 -3.63 11.18 1.43
C PRO A 58 -3.87 11.51 2.91
N LYS A 59 -4.47 10.59 3.68
CA LYS A 59 -4.70 10.78 5.11
C LYS A 59 -3.40 10.92 5.93
N LYS A 60 -2.28 10.41 5.41
CA LYS A 60 -0.95 10.52 6.02
C LYS A 60 -0.05 11.52 5.27
N GLY A 61 -0.45 11.97 4.08
CA GLY A 61 0.41 12.75 3.18
C GLY A 61 1.63 11.97 2.70
N TRP A 62 1.55 10.63 2.62
CA TRP A 62 2.66 9.78 2.23
C TRP A 62 2.53 9.35 0.77
N THR A 63 3.64 9.38 0.05
CA THR A 63 3.77 8.77 -1.28
C THR A 63 4.93 7.79 -1.22
N LEU A 64 4.64 6.50 -1.30
CA LEU A 64 5.60 5.42 -1.14
C LEU A 64 5.65 4.59 -2.40
N ARG A 65 6.83 4.42 -2.97
CA ARG A 65 7.01 3.49 -4.10
C ARG A 65 6.89 2.05 -3.61
N ALA A 66 6.04 1.28 -4.26
CA ALA A 66 5.73 -0.08 -3.91
C ALA A 66 5.85 -1.03 -5.12
N GLU A 67 6.27 -2.26 -4.85
CA GLU A 67 6.32 -3.36 -5.80
C GLU A 67 5.19 -4.34 -5.52
N LEU A 68 4.49 -4.81 -6.56
CA LEU A 68 3.49 -5.87 -6.47
C LEU A 68 4.19 -7.22 -6.26
N VAL A 69 4.08 -7.76 -5.04
CA VAL A 69 4.67 -9.08 -4.71
C VAL A 69 3.71 -10.21 -5.06
N TRP A 70 2.43 -10.02 -4.76
CA TRP A 70 1.40 -11.02 -5.08
C TRP A 70 0.06 -10.34 -5.31
N ARG A 71 -0.76 -10.96 -6.16
CA ARG A 71 -2.14 -10.56 -6.41
C ARG A 71 -3.09 -11.73 -6.18
N GLY A 72 -4.18 -11.44 -5.49
CA GLY A 72 -5.38 -12.29 -5.42
C GLY A 72 -6.54 -11.65 -6.17
N THR A 73 -7.74 -12.16 -5.96
CA THR A 73 -8.96 -11.73 -6.69
C THR A 73 -9.40 -10.30 -6.36
N ASP A 74 -9.30 -9.91 -5.09
CA ASP A 74 -9.76 -8.60 -4.54
C ASP A 74 -8.63 -7.88 -3.78
N ARG A 75 -7.48 -8.54 -3.63
CA ARG A 75 -6.44 -8.13 -2.69
C ARG A 75 -5.08 -8.29 -3.31
N ILE A 76 -4.20 -7.36 -3.00
CA ILE A 76 -2.82 -7.39 -3.42
C ILE A 76 -1.90 -7.18 -2.24
N GLY A 77 -0.73 -7.79 -2.31
CA GLY A 77 0.38 -7.53 -1.40
C GLY A 77 1.47 -6.77 -2.12
N VAL A 78 1.94 -5.71 -1.47
CA VAL A 78 2.95 -4.82 -2.02
C VAL A 78 4.11 -4.70 -1.04
N ALA A 79 5.34 -4.64 -1.55
CA ALA A 79 6.54 -4.35 -0.79
C ALA A 79 6.98 -2.91 -1.02
N PHE A 80 7.33 -2.18 0.02
CA PHE A 80 7.82 -0.81 -0.13
C PHE A 80 9.28 -0.81 -0.56
N LEU A 81 9.55 -0.12 -1.67
CA LEU A 81 10.89 0.05 -2.23
C LEU A 81 11.61 1.28 -1.67
N SER A 82 10.91 2.13 -0.93
CA SER A 82 11.51 3.33 -0.35
C SER A 82 12.32 3.00 0.89
N ASN A 83 13.65 3.02 0.74
CA ASN A 83 14.63 3.18 1.83
C ASN A 83 14.70 4.64 2.35
N GLY A 84 13.65 5.45 2.15
CA GLY A 84 13.64 6.86 2.55
C GLY A 84 13.33 7.02 4.02
N SER A 85 14.32 7.42 4.80
CA SER A 85 14.25 7.88 6.19
C SER A 85 13.01 8.75 6.42
N PHE A 86 12.12 8.31 7.33
CA PHE A 86 10.96 9.06 7.82
C PHE A 86 11.36 10.02 8.93
#